data_AF-A0AAD9RFJ4-F1
#
_entry.id   AF-A0AAD9RFJ4-F1
#
_cell.length_a   1.000
_cell.length_b   1.000
_cell.length_c   1.000
_cell.angle_alpha   90.00
_cell.angle_beta   90.00
_cell.angle_gamma   90.00
#
_symmetry.space_group_name_H-M   'P 1'
#
loop_
_entity.id
_entity.type
_entity.pdbx_description
1 polymer ?
#
loop_
_entity_poly.entity_id
_entity_poly.type
_entity_poly.pdbx_seq_one_letter_code
_entity_poly.pdbx_strand_id
1 'polypeptide(L)'
;MELEISHLEATPCESIGVHHKLVMTMIDGKVCNAITQTNSSMRCYICNAKPTEMNDLKLVGTKHVNEEYYKFGLSSLHAWIRSFECFLHIAYNMDFKKWSASTPDLKMTRSIKKKQVQDNLRKELGLIVDIVKQGKGTTNDGNSARRFFADPVISARATGLDEEIIYRFAVILQAIASGERINSDKFGEYAKTTAEKYVTVYGW
;
A
#
# COMPACT_ATOMS: atom_id res chain seq x y z
N MET A 1 24.91 -4.25 -12.70
CA MET A 1 23.56 -4.24 -13.30
C MET A 1 23.31 -3.08 -14.24
N GLU A 2 23.14 -1.81 -13.84
CA GLU A 2 22.84 -0.73 -14.82
C GLU A 2 23.92 -0.58 -15.92
N LEU A 3 25.20 -0.68 -15.56
CA LEU A 3 26.31 -0.73 -16.53
C LEU A 3 26.25 -1.96 -17.45
N GLU A 4 25.84 -3.13 -16.95
CA GLU A 4 25.74 -4.32 -17.80
C GLU A 4 24.58 -4.19 -18.79
N ILE A 5 23.47 -3.58 -18.36
CA ILE A 5 22.31 -3.29 -19.20
C ILE A 5 22.67 -2.27 -20.30
N SER A 6 23.50 -1.25 -20.01
CA SER A 6 23.91 -0.27 -21.01
C SER A 6 24.82 -0.85 -22.11
N HIS A 7 25.48 -1.98 -21.83
CA HIS A 7 26.30 -2.71 -22.80
C HIS A 7 25.57 -3.91 -23.41
N LEU A 8 24.25 -4.06 -23.16
CA LEU A 8 23.48 -5.18 -23.68
C LEU A 8 23.26 -5.01 -25.19
N GLU A 9 23.87 -5.89 -25.97
CA GLU A 9 23.68 -5.95 -27.41
C GLU A 9 22.39 -6.69 -27.79
N ALA A 10 21.93 -6.48 -29.03
CA ALA A 10 20.79 -7.21 -29.56
C ALA A 10 21.10 -8.71 -29.63
N THR A 11 20.15 -9.56 -29.25
CA THR A 11 20.31 -11.01 -29.45
C THR A 11 20.07 -11.35 -30.91
N PRO A 12 21.04 -11.94 -31.63
CA PRO A 12 20.82 -12.40 -32.99
C PRO A 12 19.92 -13.65 -32.98
N CYS A 13 18.90 -13.65 -33.84
CA CYS A 13 18.02 -14.79 -34.10
C CYS A 13 17.82 -14.89 -35.61
N GLU A 14 18.53 -15.83 -36.24
CA GLU A 14 18.62 -15.94 -37.71
C GLU A 14 19.05 -14.60 -38.36
N SER A 15 18.21 -14.01 -39.21
CA SER A 15 18.43 -12.72 -39.85
C SER A 15 17.84 -11.53 -39.07
N ILE A 16 17.34 -11.74 -37.85
CA ILE A 16 16.66 -10.72 -37.04
C ILE A 16 17.49 -10.41 -35.79
N GLY A 17 17.66 -9.11 -35.48
CA GLY A 17 18.23 -8.65 -34.22
C GLY A 17 17.14 -8.29 -33.22
N VAL A 18 17.14 -8.93 -32.04
CA VAL A 18 16.17 -8.66 -30.96
C VAL A 18 16.80 -7.73 -29.93
N HIS A 19 16.29 -6.49 -29.86
CA HIS A 19 16.70 -5.52 -28.84
C HIS A 19 15.91 -5.72 -27.54
N HIS A 20 16.60 -5.56 -26.42
CA HIS A 20 16.03 -5.78 -25.10
C HIS A 20 15.89 -4.47 -24.34
N LYS A 21 14.69 -4.18 -23.86
CA LYS A 21 14.45 -3.09 -22.91
C LYS A 21 14.16 -3.68 -21.54
N LEU A 22 15.12 -3.59 -20.64
CA LEU A 22 14.97 -4.04 -19.26
C LEU A 22 14.42 -2.89 -18.41
N VAL A 23 13.44 -3.21 -17.56
CA VAL A 23 12.81 -2.25 -16.64
C VAL A 23 12.90 -2.79 -15.22
N MET A 24 13.46 -2.00 -14.31
CA MET A 24 13.70 -2.40 -12.92
C MET A 24 12.46 -2.18 -12.04
N THR A 25 11.36 -2.88 -12.36
CA THR A 25 10.10 -2.77 -11.60
C THR A 25 9.90 -3.84 -10.53
N MET A 26 10.67 -4.93 -10.59
CA MET A 26 10.59 -6.03 -9.62
C MET A 26 11.42 -5.77 -8.37
N ILE A 27 11.19 -4.61 -7.74
CA ILE A 27 11.84 -4.21 -6.50
C ILE A 27 10.81 -3.81 -5.45
N ASP A 28 11.14 -4.02 -4.19
CA ASP A 28 10.29 -3.57 -3.09
C ASP A 28 10.54 -2.09 -2.76
N GLY A 29 9.60 -1.46 -2.07
CA GLY A 29 9.70 -0.04 -1.73
C GLY A 29 10.88 0.31 -0.81
N LYS A 30 11.42 -0.63 -0.02
CA LYS A 30 12.63 -0.40 0.78
C LYS A 30 13.86 -0.33 -0.12
N VAL A 31 13.94 -1.20 -1.12
CA VAL A 31 14.98 -1.15 -2.16
C VAL A 31 14.87 0.14 -2.95
N CYS A 32 13.67 0.57 -3.36
CA CYS A 32 13.48 1.88 -3.99
C CYS A 32 14.06 3.01 -3.13
N ASN A 33 13.69 3.08 -1.85
CA ASN A 33 14.19 4.11 -0.94
C ASN A 33 15.72 4.11 -0.81
N ALA A 34 16.36 2.94 -0.81
CA ALA A 34 17.81 2.83 -0.76
C ALA A 34 18.46 3.36 -2.06
N ILE A 35 17.90 3.00 -3.22
CA ILE A 35 18.40 3.43 -4.53
C ILE A 35 18.21 4.94 -4.73
N THR A 36 17.08 5.50 -4.28
CA THR A 36 16.76 6.94 -4.38
C THR A 36 17.39 7.78 -3.27
N GLN A 37 18.29 7.20 -2.46
CA GLN A 37 18.95 7.85 -1.32
C GLN A 37 17.95 8.55 -0.37
N THR A 38 16.76 7.96 -0.24
CA THR A 38 15.70 8.48 0.61
C THR A 38 15.97 8.02 2.04
N ASN A 39 16.38 8.97 2.89
CA ASN A 39 16.85 8.72 4.27
C ASN A 39 15.88 7.97 5.20
N SER A 40 14.61 7.79 4.82
CA SER A 40 13.62 7.09 5.62
C SER A 40 12.73 6.24 4.74
N SER A 41 12.54 4.98 5.15
CA SER A 41 11.63 4.04 4.51
C SER A 41 10.15 4.43 4.60
N MET A 42 9.82 5.45 5.40
CA MET A 42 8.47 5.99 5.57
C MET A 42 8.20 7.23 4.71
N ARG A 43 9.22 7.77 4.03
CA ARG A 43 9.02 8.86 3.07
C ARG A 43 8.64 8.28 1.71
N CYS A 44 7.82 9.03 0.97
CA CYS A 44 7.60 8.69 -0.42
C CYS A 44 8.87 8.94 -1.22
N TYR A 45 9.43 7.92 -1.88
CA TYR A 45 10.61 8.11 -2.73
C TYR A 45 10.32 8.99 -3.95
N ILE A 46 9.06 9.13 -4.37
CA ILE A 46 8.64 9.91 -5.55
C ILE A 46 8.60 11.41 -5.25
N CYS A 47 7.91 11.82 -4.17
CA CYS A 47 7.65 13.23 -3.84
C CYS A 47 8.29 13.69 -2.52
N ASN A 48 9.02 12.82 -1.82
CA ASN A 48 9.64 13.09 -0.52
C ASN A 48 8.68 13.53 0.60
N ALA A 49 7.37 13.33 0.44
CA ALA A 49 6.39 13.59 1.49
C ALA A 49 6.63 12.70 2.72
N LYS A 50 6.59 13.34 3.90
CA LYS A 50 6.63 12.64 5.20
C LYS A 50 5.23 12.14 5.57
N PRO A 51 5.10 11.11 6.42
CA PRO A 51 3.79 10.66 6.91
C PRO A 51 2.94 11.80 7.51
N THR A 52 3.57 12.76 8.19
CA THR A 52 2.91 13.94 8.77
C THR A 52 2.36 14.92 7.72
N GLU A 53 2.83 14.85 6.48
CA GLU A 53 2.44 15.71 5.37
C GLU A 53 1.42 15.02 4.44
N MET A 54 1.34 13.68 4.46
CA MET A 54 0.58 12.89 3.49
C MET A 54 -0.93 13.13 3.52
N ASN A 55 -1.48 13.51 4.67
CA ASN A 55 -2.91 13.83 4.79
C ASN A 55 -3.24 15.26 4.33
N ASP A 56 -2.24 16.13 4.11
CA ASP A 56 -2.44 17.44 3.48
C ASP A 56 -2.34 17.31 1.96
N LEU A 57 -3.49 17.01 1.33
CA LEU A 57 -3.57 16.78 -0.12
C LEU A 57 -3.16 18.00 -0.95
N LYS A 58 -3.36 19.22 -0.42
CA LYS A 58 -2.92 20.45 -1.08
C LYS A 58 -1.40 20.54 -1.07
N LEU A 59 -0.79 20.34 0.09
CA LEU A 59 0.68 20.33 0.22
C LEU A 59 1.30 19.24 -0.66
N VAL A 60 0.78 18.01 -0.61
CA VAL A 60 1.28 16.90 -1.43
C VAL A 60 1.18 17.20 -2.91
N GLY A 61 0.07 17.80 -3.37
CA GLY A 61 -0.12 18.20 -4.77
C GLY A 61 0.86 19.27 -5.27
N THR A 62 1.51 20.01 -4.36
CA THR A 62 2.54 21.02 -4.71
C THR A 62 3.97 20.49 -4.65
N LYS A 63 4.19 19.29 -4.12
CA LYS A 63 5.54 18.73 -3.98
C LYS A 63 6.11 18.37 -5.34
N HIS A 64 7.39 18.70 -5.52
CA HIS A 64 8.15 18.27 -6.68
C HIS A 64 8.22 16.74 -6.74
N VAL A 65 7.91 16.19 -7.92
CA VAL A 65 8.00 14.76 -8.20
C VAL A 65 9.23 14.50 -9.06
N ASN A 66 10.06 13.53 -8.66
CA ASN A 66 11.13 13.05 -9.53
C ASN A 66 10.60 11.94 -10.45
N GLU A 67 10.32 12.30 -11.70
CA GLU A 67 9.79 11.37 -12.71
C GLU A 67 10.77 10.26 -13.11
N GLU A 68 12.07 10.43 -12.89
CA GLU A 68 13.07 9.38 -13.14
C GLU A 68 12.79 8.12 -12.32
N TYR A 69 12.12 8.28 -11.18
CA TYR A 69 11.79 7.17 -10.28
C TYR A 69 10.56 6.38 -10.72
N TYR A 70 9.83 6.82 -11.75
CA TYR A 70 8.74 6.01 -12.33
C TYR A 70 9.24 4.72 -12.95
N LYS A 71 10.54 4.62 -13.29
CA LYS A 71 11.19 3.39 -13.77
C LYS A 71 11.10 2.21 -12.79
N PHE A 72 10.88 2.50 -11.50
CA PHE A 72 10.72 1.50 -10.45
C PHE A 72 9.32 0.90 -10.38
N GLY A 73 8.34 1.49 -11.07
CA GLY A 73 6.98 0.99 -11.14
C GLY A 73 6.23 0.97 -9.80
N LEU A 74 5.02 0.41 -9.83
CA LEU A 74 4.18 0.21 -8.65
C LEU A 74 4.15 -1.27 -8.29
N SER A 75 4.58 -1.63 -7.08
CA SER A 75 4.48 -3.00 -6.59
C SER A 75 3.04 -3.31 -6.14
N SER A 76 2.28 -3.99 -6.99
CA SER A 76 0.90 -4.40 -6.69
C SER A 76 0.83 -5.22 -5.40
N LEU A 77 1.71 -6.22 -5.23
CA LEU A 77 1.77 -7.04 -4.01
C LEU A 77 1.89 -6.20 -2.74
N HIS A 78 2.82 -5.24 -2.71
CA HIS A 78 3.00 -4.38 -1.55
C HIS A 78 1.84 -3.40 -1.37
N ALA A 79 1.21 -2.92 -2.45
CA ALA A 79 0.02 -2.08 -2.34
C ALA A 79 -1.12 -2.82 -1.60
N TRP A 80 -1.37 -4.09 -1.93
CA TRP A 80 -2.34 -4.94 -1.22
C TRP A 80 -1.99 -5.11 0.26
N ILE A 81 -0.76 -5.52 0.56
CA ILE A 81 -0.31 -5.79 1.94
C ILE A 81 -0.32 -4.52 2.80
N ARG A 82 0.22 -3.41 2.28
CA ARG A 82 0.32 -2.14 3.02
C ARG A 82 -1.03 -1.49 3.24
N SER A 83 -1.95 -1.59 2.26
CA SER A 83 -3.33 -1.14 2.46
C SER A 83 -3.98 -1.96 3.56
N PHE A 84 -3.86 -3.29 3.53
CA PHE A 84 -4.42 -4.13 4.57
C PHE A 84 -3.88 -3.79 5.98
N GLU A 85 -2.56 -3.66 6.13
CA GLU A 85 -1.93 -3.25 7.39
C GLU A 85 -2.41 -1.86 7.85
N CYS A 86 -2.60 -0.92 6.93
CA CYS A 86 -3.12 0.42 7.22
C CYS A 86 -4.53 0.35 7.80
N PHE A 87 -5.45 -0.39 7.17
CA PHE A 87 -6.82 -0.56 7.67
C PHE A 87 -6.84 -1.25 9.04
N LEU A 88 -6.01 -2.26 9.27
CA LEU A 88 -5.87 -2.88 10.59
C LEU A 88 -5.43 -1.85 11.64
N HIS A 89 -4.41 -1.03 11.34
CA HIS A 89 -3.95 0.00 12.25
C HIS A 89 -5.00 1.08 12.55
N ILE A 90 -5.78 1.51 11.55
CA ILE A 90 -6.90 2.43 11.76
C ILE A 90 -7.92 1.78 12.70
N ALA A 91 -8.33 0.53 12.42
CA ALA A 91 -9.29 -0.20 13.25
C ALA A 91 -8.85 -0.29 14.71
N TYR A 92 -7.56 -0.55 14.96
CA TYR A 92 -7.01 -0.63 16.32
C TYR A 92 -6.97 0.72 17.05
N ASN A 93 -6.88 1.81 16.29
CA ASN A 93 -6.77 3.15 16.84
C ASN A 93 -8.11 3.90 16.89
N MET A 94 -9.22 3.28 16.45
CA MET A 94 -10.56 3.90 16.38
C MET A 94 -11.04 4.55 17.68
N ASP A 95 -10.65 4.00 18.83
CA ASP A 95 -11.12 4.47 20.13
C ASP A 95 -10.44 5.78 20.58
N PHE A 96 -9.25 6.09 20.06
CA PHE A 96 -8.50 7.30 20.44
C PHE A 96 -8.12 8.21 19.27
N LYS A 97 -8.29 7.75 18.03
CA LYS A 97 -8.15 8.53 16.79
C LYS A 97 -6.86 9.34 16.75
N LYS A 98 -5.72 8.67 16.88
CA LYS A 98 -4.39 9.24 16.65
C LYS A 98 -3.52 8.24 15.90
N TRP A 99 -2.57 8.73 15.12
CA TRP A 99 -1.58 7.91 14.43
C TRP A 99 -0.79 6.96 15.36
N SER A 100 -0.39 7.41 16.54
CA SER A 100 0.44 6.64 17.48
C SER A 100 -0.14 6.52 18.89
N ALA A 101 -0.03 5.31 19.44
CA ALA A 101 -0.29 5.01 20.85
C ALA A 101 1.01 5.17 21.66
N SER A 102 1.35 6.42 22.02
CA SER A 102 2.61 6.74 22.70
C SER A 102 2.58 6.53 24.21
N THR A 103 1.43 6.77 24.85
CA THR A 103 1.26 6.64 26.31
C THR A 103 0.89 5.20 26.72
N PRO A 104 1.17 4.78 27.98
CA PRO A 104 0.76 3.47 28.48
C PRO A 104 -0.74 3.22 28.33
N ASP A 105 -1.58 4.22 28.64
CA ASP A 105 -3.04 4.09 28.53
C ASP A 105 -3.48 3.85 27.09
N LEU A 106 -2.94 4.61 26.13
CA LEU A 106 -3.27 4.42 24.71
C LEU A 106 -2.79 3.06 24.20
N LYS A 107 -1.64 2.56 24.68
CA LYS A 107 -1.16 1.21 24.33
C LYS A 107 -2.10 0.14 24.85
N MET A 108 -2.64 0.31 26.06
CA MET A 108 -3.63 -0.60 26.63
C MET A 108 -4.93 -0.57 25.83
N THR A 109 -5.47 0.61 25.53
CA THR A 109 -6.67 0.77 24.67
C THR A 109 -6.47 0.11 23.31
N ARG A 110 -5.33 0.36 22.66
CA ARG A 110 -5.00 -0.24 21.37
C ARG A 110 -4.92 -1.77 21.44
N SER A 111 -4.35 -2.32 22.51
CA SER A 111 -4.23 -3.78 22.71
C SER A 111 -5.60 -4.45 22.84
N ILE A 112 -6.49 -3.86 23.63
CA ILE A 112 -7.88 -4.33 23.80
C ILE A 112 -8.61 -4.30 22.46
N LYS A 113 -8.56 -3.16 21.76
CA LYS A 113 -9.24 -2.99 20.47
C LYS A 113 -8.67 -3.93 19.41
N LYS A 114 -7.35 -4.09 19.36
CA LYS A 114 -6.68 -5.03 18.47
C LYS A 114 -7.18 -6.46 18.66
N LYS A 115 -7.27 -6.93 19.92
CA LYS A 115 -7.79 -8.27 20.20
C LYS A 115 -9.23 -8.44 19.72
N GLN A 116 -10.10 -7.47 19.99
CA GLN A 116 -11.50 -7.48 19.52
C GLN A 116 -11.58 -7.55 17.99
N VAL A 117 -10.82 -6.73 17.28
CA VAL A 117 -10.79 -6.73 15.81
C VAL A 117 -10.24 -8.05 15.26
N GLN A 118 -9.19 -8.62 15.87
CA GLN A 118 -8.65 -9.93 15.48
C GLN A 118 -9.67 -11.05 15.66
N ASP A 119 -10.38 -11.08 16.78
CA ASP A 119 -11.41 -12.08 17.06
C ASP A 119 -12.58 -11.95 16.08
N ASN A 120 -13.01 -10.73 15.76
CA ASN A 120 -14.05 -10.46 14.77
C ASN A 120 -13.63 -10.89 13.37
N LEU A 121 -12.41 -10.54 12.92
CA LEU A 121 -11.90 -10.94 11.60
C LEU A 121 -11.78 -12.47 11.48
N ARG A 122 -11.39 -13.15 12.57
CA ARG A 122 -11.36 -14.61 12.63
C ARG A 122 -12.76 -15.21 12.54
N LYS A 123 -13.74 -14.63 13.25
CA LYS A 123 -15.13 -15.12 13.26
C LYS A 123 -15.84 -14.89 11.93
N GLU A 124 -15.75 -13.68 11.40
CA GLU A 124 -16.53 -13.24 10.24
C GLU A 124 -15.88 -13.64 8.90
N LEU A 125 -14.54 -13.64 8.84
CA LEU A 125 -13.79 -13.91 7.60
C LEU A 125 -12.85 -15.11 7.72
N GLY A 126 -12.71 -15.76 8.88
CA GLY A 126 -11.72 -16.82 9.06
C GLY A 126 -10.28 -16.31 8.88
N LEU A 127 -10.03 -15.02 9.11
CA LEU A 127 -8.72 -14.40 8.95
C LEU A 127 -7.98 -14.33 10.29
N ILE A 128 -6.74 -14.81 10.27
CA ILE A 128 -5.81 -14.68 11.38
C ILE A 128 -4.78 -13.63 10.97
N VAL A 129 -4.66 -12.54 11.72
CA VAL A 129 -3.88 -11.34 11.35
C VAL A 129 -2.87 -10.99 12.44
N ASP A 130 -1.80 -10.29 12.08
CA ASP A 130 -0.71 -9.85 12.96
C ASP A 130 0.03 -10.96 13.74
N ILE A 131 0.11 -12.18 13.20
CA ILE A 131 0.94 -13.25 13.77
C ILE A 131 2.24 -13.38 12.98
N VAL A 132 3.36 -13.29 13.69
CA VAL A 132 4.70 -13.57 13.13
C VAL A 132 4.88 -15.08 13.03
N LYS A 133 5.17 -15.57 11.82
CA LYS A 133 5.54 -16.96 11.56
C LYS A 133 7.06 -17.03 11.42
N GLN A 134 7.73 -17.71 12.34
CA GLN A 134 9.19 -17.87 12.28
C GLN A 134 9.63 -18.39 10.89
N GLY A 135 10.54 -17.66 10.25
CA GLY A 135 11.06 -17.97 8.91
C GLY A 135 10.10 -17.76 7.73
N LYS A 136 8.83 -17.36 7.94
CA LYS A 136 7.80 -17.24 6.88
C LYS A 136 7.11 -15.87 6.82
N GLY A 137 7.61 -14.88 7.55
CA GLY A 137 7.04 -13.53 7.58
C GLY A 137 5.87 -13.41 8.55
N THR A 138 4.84 -12.66 8.17
CA THR A 138 3.64 -12.44 8.99
C THR A 138 2.42 -13.05 8.32
N THR A 139 1.32 -13.22 9.07
CA THR A 139 0.03 -13.62 8.50
C THR A 139 -0.62 -12.52 7.64
N ASN A 140 -0.07 -11.31 7.62
CA ASN A 140 -0.56 -10.21 6.79
C ASN A 140 0.09 -10.31 5.41
N ASP A 141 -0.18 -11.42 4.73
CA ASP A 141 0.30 -11.67 3.38
C ASP A 141 -0.73 -11.22 2.32
N GLY A 142 -0.35 -11.36 1.05
CA GLY A 142 -1.23 -11.01 -0.06
C GLY A 142 -2.53 -11.81 -0.11
N ASN A 143 -2.57 -13.02 0.46
CA ASN A 143 -3.79 -13.82 0.53
C ASN A 143 -4.75 -13.23 1.56
N SER A 144 -4.26 -12.91 2.76
CA SER A 144 -5.06 -12.24 3.79
C SER A 144 -5.61 -10.89 3.31
N ALA A 145 -4.77 -10.07 2.64
CA ALA A 145 -5.19 -8.80 2.07
C ALA A 145 -6.30 -8.97 1.03
N ARG A 146 -6.14 -9.90 0.07
CA ARG A 146 -7.17 -10.16 -0.95
C ARG A 146 -8.49 -10.61 -0.35
N ARG A 147 -8.46 -11.48 0.67
CA ARG A 147 -9.67 -11.93 1.37
C ARG A 147 -10.35 -10.80 2.14
N PHE A 148 -9.59 -9.88 2.73
CA PHE A 148 -10.15 -8.71 3.42
C PHE A 148 -10.89 -7.78 2.45
N PHE A 149 -10.29 -7.42 1.32
CA PHE A 149 -10.93 -6.50 0.36
C PHE A 149 -11.93 -7.17 -0.58
N ALA A 150 -12.07 -8.50 -0.56
CA ALA A 150 -13.03 -9.23 -1.39
C ALA A 150 -14.49 -8.99 -0.98
N ASP A 151 -14.75 -8.74 0.30
CA ASP A 151 -16.07 -8.41 0.83
C ASP A 151 -15.99 -7.17 1.75
N PRO A 152 -16.14 -5.96 1.18
CA PRO A 152 -16.08 -4.72 1.95
C PRO A 152 -17.13 -4.64 3.06
N VAL A 153 -18.32 -5.23 2.86
CA VAL A 153 -19.42 -5.22 3.84
C VAL A 153 -19.02 -5.99 5.10
N ILE A 154 -18.53 -7.23 4.91
CA ILE A 154 -18.11 -8.06 6.05
C ILE A 154 -16.87 -7.46 6.71
N SER A 155 -15.92 -6.94 5.94
CA SER A 155 -14.72 -6.29 6.47
C SER A 155 -15.03 -5.02 7.27
N ALA A 156 -15.95 -4.19 6.78
CA ALA A 156 -16.46 -3.02 7.51
C ALA A 156 -17.10 -3.44 8.83
N ARG A 157 -17.98 -4.44 8.80
CA ARG A 157 -18.64 -4.98 10.01
C ARG A 157 -17.63 -5.52 11.03
N ALA A 158 -16.62 -6.27 10.57
CA ALA A 158 -15.64 -6.90 11.46
C ALA A 158 -14.69 -5.87 12.11
N THR A 159 -14.34 -4.80 11.39
CA THR A 159 -13.37 -3.79 11.82
C THR A 159 -13.98 -2.51 12.39
N GLY A 160 -15.26 -2.24 12.11
CA GLY A 160 -15.93 -0.98 12.42
C GLY A 160 -15.50 0.18 11.52
N LEU A 161 -14.96 -0.10 10.33
CA LEU A 161 -14.53 0.90 9.36
C LEU A 161 -15.61 1.21 8.32
N ASP A 162 -15.41 2.29 7.57
CA ASP A 162 -16.30 2.77 6.51
C ASP A 162 -16.22 1.83 5.31
N GLU A 163 -17.35 1.21 4.99
CA GLU A 163 -17.47 0.24 3.90
C GLU A 163 -17.08 0.83 2.55
N GLU A 164 -17.50 2.06 2.28
CA GLU A 164 -17.22 2.71 1.00
C GLU A 164 -15.70 2.93 0.83
N ILE A 165 -14.98 3.38 1.86
CA ILE A 165 -13.52 3.50 1.79
C ILE A 165 -12.87 2.13 1.52
N ILE A 166 -13.31 1.05 2.18
CA ILE A 166 -12.79 -0.31 1.89
C ILE A 166 -13.05 -0.70 0.43
N TYR A 167 -14.27 -0.48 -0.06
CA TYR A 167 -14.67 -0.76 -1.43
C TYR A 167 -13.83 0.02 -2.44
N ARG A 168 -13.60 1.32 -2.20
CA ARG A 168 -12.79 2.16 -3.09
C ARG A 168 -11.34 1.67 -3.17
N PHE A 169 -10.75 1.29 -2.04
CA PHE A 169 -9.43 0.65 -2.03
C PHE A 169 -9.45 -0.68 -2.78
N ALA A 170 -10.47 -1.53 -2.61
CA ALA A 170 -10.61 -2.78 -3.34
C ALA A 170 -10.60 -2.55 -4.86
N VAL A 171 -11.35 -1.56 -5.37
CA VAL A 171 -11.38 -1.20 -6.79
C VAL A 171 -10.00 -0.75 -7.29
N ILE A 172 -9.33 0.14 -6.55
CA ILE A 172 -7.97 0.62 -6.90
C ILE A 172 -7.00 -0.56 -6.96
N LEU A 173 -7.02 -1.43 -5.95
CA LEU A 173 -6.13 -2.57 -5.82
C LEU A 173 -6.37 -3.64 -6.89
N GLN A 174 -7.63 -3.86 -7.29
CA GLN A 174 -8.00 -4.72 -8.41
C GLN A 174 -7.54 -4.14 -9.74
N ALA A 175 -7.74 -2.85 -9.96
CA ALA A 175 -7.33 -2.19 -11.20
C ALA A 175 -5.82 -2.30 -11.42
N ILE A 176 -4.99 -1.99 -10.42
CA ILE A 176 -3.52 -2.11 -10.52
C ILE A 176 -3.04 -3.55 -10.66
N ALA A 177 -3.84 -4.54 -10.25
CA ALA A 177 -3.50 -5.96 -10.32
C ALA A 177 -4.14 -6.68 -11.51
N SER A 178 -4.93 -5.98 -12.33
CA SER A 178 -5.69 -6.56 -13.44
C SER A 178 -4.82 -7.10 -14.58
N GLY A 179 -3.63 -6.54 -14.77
CA GLY A 179 -2.79 -6.80 -15.95
C GLY A 179 -3.26 -6.07 -17.21
N GLU A 180 -4.36 -5.31 -17.13
CA GLU A 180 -4.98 -4.64 -18.25
C GLU A 180 -4.56 -3.17 -18.37
N ARG A 181 -4.82 -2.57 -19.54
CA ARG A 181 -4.65 -1.12 -19.73
C ARG A 181 -5.71 -0.36 -18.93
N ILE A 182 -5.26 0.58 -18.12
CA ILE A 182 -6.11 1.43 -17.28
C ILE A 182 -6.18 2.83 -17.89
N ASN A 183 -7.37 3.44 -17.93
CA ASN A 183 -7.52 4.85 -18.25
C ASN A 183 -6.96 5.69 -17.08
N SER A 184 -5.83 6.36 -17.32
CA SER A 184 -5.10 7.12 -16.29
C SER A 184 -5.90 8.26 -15.69
N ASP A 185 -6.71 8.95 -16.50
CA ASP A 185 -7.45 10.13 -16.06
C ASP A 185 -8.57 9.73 -15.08
N LYS A 186 -9.36 8.72 -15.46
CA LYS A 186 -10.42 8.16 -14.61
C LYS A 186 -9.84 7.54 -13.34
N PHE A 187 -8.73 6.82 -13.46
CA PHE A 187 -8.06 6.22 -12.30
C PHE A 187 -7.52 7.31 -11.36
N GLY A 188 -6.90 8.36 -11.89
CA GLY A 188 -6.41 9.50 -11.13
C GLY A 188 -7.52 10.24 -10.38
N GLU A 189 -8.65 10.50 -11.05
CA GLU A 189 -9.83 11.10 -10.42
C GLU A 189 -10.40 10.22 -9.31
N TYR A 190 -10.54 8.91 -9.57
CA TYR A 190 -11.05 7.96 -8.57
C TYR A 190 -10.11 7.84 -7.36
N ALA A 191 -8.79 7.82 -7.58
CA ALA A 191 -7.80 7.80 -6.51
C ALA A 191 -7.82 9.09 -5.68
N LYS A 192 -7.91 10.25 -6.34
CA LYS A 192 -7.99 11.57 -5.68
C LYS A 192 -9.23 11.68 -4.79
N THR A 193 -10.40 11.38 -5.32
CA THR A 193 -11.67 11.39 -4.57
C THR A 193 -11.65 10.38 -3.40
N THR A 194 -10.99 9.23 -3.59
CA THR A 194 -10.77 8.26 -2.49
C THR A 194 -9.87 8.84 -1.40
N ALA A 195 -8.80 9.53 -1.76
CA ALA A 195 -7.91 10.19 -0.80
C ALA A 195 -8.62 11.29 -0.02
N GLU A 196 -9.43 12.12 -0.69
CA GLU A 196 -10.26 13.16 -0.05
C GLU A 196 -11.21 12.56 0.99
N LYS A 197 -11.90 11.46 0.65
CA LYS A 197 -12.78 10.75 1.58
C LYS A 197 -11.99 10.12 2.74
N TYR A 198 -10.86 9.47 2.44
CA TYR A 198 -9.99 8.89 3.45
C TYR A 198 -9.52 9.91 4.49
N VAL A 199 -9.00 11.07 4.05
CA VAL A 199 -8.53 12.13 4.95
C VAL A 199 -9.68 12.71 5.77
N THR A 200 -10.87 12.84 5.18
CA THR A 200 -12.06 13.34 5.89
C THR A 200 -12.47 12.41 7.05
N VAL A 201 -12.39 11.09 6.86
CA VAL A 201 -12.86 10.11 7.86
C VAL A 201 -11.74 9.67 8.82
N TYR A 202 -10.50 9.55 8.33
CA TYR A 202 -9.36 8.95 9.02
C TYR A 202 -8.10 9.83 9.01
N GLY A 203 -8.23 11.16 8.91
CA GLY A 203 -7.09 12.08 8.81
C GLY A 203 -6.18 12.20 10.04
N TRP A 204 -6.40 11.39 11.09
CA TRP A 204 -5.78 11.47 12.42
C TRP A 204 -4.58 10.53 12.65
#